data_AF-A0AAD2DM83-F1
#
_entry.id   AF-A0AAD2DM83-F1
#
_cell.length_a   1.000
_cell.length_b   1.000
_cell.length_c   1.000
_cell.angle_alpha   90.00
_cell.angle_beta   90.00
_cell.angle_gamma   90.00
#
_symmetry.space_group_name_H-M   'P 1'
#
loop_
_entity.id
_entity.type
_entity.pdbx_description
1 polymer ?
#
loop_
_entity_poly.entity_id
_entity_poly.type
_entity_poly.pdbx_seq_one_letter_code
_entity_poly.pdbx_strand_id
1 'polypeptide(L)'
;MGSRKNCCSSINYDYSFKILLIGDSGVGKSSLLLSFISNCQHFPQNLSPTIGVDFKIKLLTTGGKRLKLTIWDTAGQERFGTLMSSYYRGTHGIILVYDVTRRETFTNLLKVWAKELELYSTNPDCVKILVGNKVDRDSERAVTVEEGMALAQKHNCLFLECSARTRENVQQLFKELTMKILDIPSLLEKGSTPVKNQILKQKQRLNSWQDGVSGTNCPIKAGSNWTRVFQSKDQIGNFTYFPSINFHKVSGGYGQIRVNNWNVFLVPFAKLEAEFDLLIGDWFVADCKEIRSLVKDSWGIPDVLLMNGNIYQIRVSNVGSVFSFNFRIQNHKMVLVETEGSYTNQITLDSLDVHVGHSYSVLVTANQDEADYYMVASPKLYDTIITNLKQAAQSDARIERSVREHSALMSILHRRPHSTSILLLGMNRWNLTARAAWPKRQVTFNVLNITLTQTFILHGSKAEINGRLRYVVNNVYYLTPDTALKLADHFRNGLPHILELRKPVRSVNNAATYGTSVVTGVHKGWLEIVFKNDHEVMDCWHLDGFGFYVARFGEGEWSPQSHNTYNLYDPVVCLTIQVYPDRWTAVCAFLDIPVMWNLRSQNLQLWYKGQEL
;
A
#
# COMPACT_ATOMS: atom_id res chain seq x y z
N MET A 1 -29.00 -45.46 2.40
CA MET A 1 -27.76 -44.98 3.05
C MET A 1 -27.50 -43.56 2.58
N GLY A 2 -27.36 -42.64 3.54
CA GLY A 2 -27.67 -41.21 3.39
C GLY A 2 -26.60 -40.33 2.75
N SER A 3 -27.09 -39.24 2.14
CA SER A 3 -26.33 -38.07 1.70
C SER A 3 -25.66 -37.36 2.88
N ARG A 4 -24.34 -37.14 2.83
CA ARG A 4 -23.69 -36.13 3.68
C ARG A 4 -23.59 -34.82 2.90
N LYS A 5 -24.53 -33.91 3.19
CA LYS A 5 -24.48 -32.49 2.84
C LYS A 5 -23.26 -31.86 3.52
N ASN A 6 -22.52 -31.04 2.79
CA ASN A 6 -21.47 -30.16 3.30
C ASN A 6 -22.02 -29.26 4.42
N CYS A 7 -21.50 -29.42 5.64
CA CYS A 7 -21.81 -28.57 6.78
C CYS A 7 -20.80 -27.42 6.84
N CYS A 8 -21.05 -26.38 6.05
CA CYS A 8 -20.56 -25.03 6.34
C CYS A 8 -21.78 -24.12 6.23
N SER A 9 -22.58 -24.09 7.29
CA SER A 9 -23.76 -23.24 7.37
C SER A 9 -23.32 -21.77 7.41
N SER A 10 -23.47 -21.08 6.28
CA SER A 10 -23.51 -19.62 6.27
C SER A 10 -24.59 -19.18 7.26
N ILE A 11 -24.21 -18.51 8.35
CA ILE A 11 -25.17 -17.97 9.30
C ILE A 11 -25.93 -16.85 8.58
N ASN A 12 -27.10 -17.18 8.03
CA ASN A 12 -28.01 -16.20 7.46
C ASN A 12 -28.39 -15.18 8.55
N TYR A 13 -28.39 -13.90 8.21
CA TYR A 13 -28.86 -12.80 9.04
C TYR A 13 -29.85 -11.97 8.22
N ASP A 14 -30.85 -11.40 8.88
CA ASP A 14 -31.96 -10.70 8.24
C ASP A 14 -31.60 -9.24 7.93
N TYR A 15 -30.82 -8.60 8.82
CA TYR A 15 -30.37 -7.20 8.71
C TYR A 15 -28.93 -7.02 9.22
N SER A 16 -28.22 -6.01 8.69
CA SER A 16 -26.87 -5.65 9.11
C SER A 16 -26.82 -4.18 9.50
N PHE A 17 -26.38 -3.89 10.73
CA PHE A 17 -26.32 -2.53 11.26
C PHE A 17 -24.89 -2.13 11.62
N LYS A 18 -24.58 -0.87 11.34
CA LYS A 18 -23.31 -0.22 11.73
C LYS A 18 -23.57 0.67 12.96
N ILE A 19 -22.85 0.43 14.04
CA ILE A 19 -22.94 1.17 15.31
C ILE A 19 -21.61 1.86 15.60
N LEU A 20 -21.63 3.10 16.07
CA LEU A 20 -20.44 3.88 16.41
C LEU A 20 -20.46 4.32 17.88
N LEU A 21 -19.37 4.08 18.62
CA LEU A 21 -19.17 4.53 20.00
C LEU A 21 -18.31 5.81 19.99
N ILE A 22 -18.79 6.88 20.62
CA ILE A 22 -18.08 8.17 20.71
C ILE A 22 -18.15 8.74 22.13
N GLY A 23 -17.22 9.64 22.45
CA GLY A 23 -17.07 10.25 23.77
C GLY A 23 -15.61 10.34 24.19
N ASP A 24 -15.32 11.06 25.26
CA ASP A 24 -13.94 11.37 25.69
C ASP A 24 -13.10 10.12 25.99
N SER A 25 -11.78 10.30 26.00
CA SER A 25 -10.85 9.23 26.36
C SER A 25 -11.05 8.78 27.81
N GLY A 26 -10.93 7.47 28.04
CA GLY A 26 -11.07 6.87 29.37
C GLY A 26 -12.50 6.81 29.93
N VAL A 27 -13.54 7.16 29.17
CA VAL A 27 -14.96 7.01 29.62
C VAL A 27 -15.44 5.56 29.61
N GLY A 28 -14.69 4.64 29.00
CA GLY A 28 -14.97 3.20 29.01
C GLY A 28 -15.71 2.65 27.79
N LYS A 29 -15.59 3.30 26.61
CA LYS A 29 -16.17 2.83 25.33
C LYS A 29 -15.70 1.42 24.96
N SER A 30 -14.38 1.20 24.97
CA SER A 30 -13.77 -0.10 24.71
C SER A 30 -14.18 -1.15 25.74
N SER A 31 -14.32 -0.73 27.01
CA SER A 31 -14.81 -1.60 28.09
C SER A 31 -16.26 -2.02 27.86
N LEU A 32 -17.15 -1.10 27.45
CA LEU A 32 -18.53 -1.43 27.10
C LEU A 32 -18.59 -2.42 25.93
N LEU A 33 -17.78 -2.21 24.89
CA LEU A 33 -17.70 -3.11 23.74
C LEU A 33 -17.21 -4.51 24.13
N LEU A 34 -16.13 -4.59 24.90
CA LEU A 34 -15.60 -5.87 25.37
C LEU A 34 -16.57 -6.57 26.32
N SER A 35 -17.24 -5.83 27.20
CA SER A 35 -18.28 -6.36 28.10
C SER A 35 -19.46 -6.94 27.33
N PHE A 36 -19.85 -6.31 26.22
CA PHE A 36 -20.93 -6.77 25.37
C PHE A 36 -20.56 -8.04 24.59
N ILE A 37 -19.32 -8.12 24.10
CA ILE A 37 -18.87 -9.25 23.28
C ILE A 37 -18.53 -10.48 24.13
N SER A 38 -17.86 -10.27 25.26
CA SER A 38 -17.24 -11.32 26.07
C SER A 38 -18.26 -11.98 26.98
N ASN A 39 -18.43 -13.29 26.89
CA ASN A 39 -19.22 -14.06 27.86
C ASN A 39 -18.46 -14.36 29.16
N CYS A 40 -17.22 -13.87 29.33
CA CYS A 40 -16.34 -14.23 30.47
C CYS A 40 -16.37 -13.21 31.61
N GLN A 41 -16.55 -13.66 32.85
CA GLN A 41 -16.61 -12.84 34.08
C GLN A 41 -15.29 -12.14 34.46
N HIS A 42 -14.15 -12.50 33.87
CA HIS A 42 -12.87 -11.86 34.18
C HIS A 42 -12.62 -10.64 33.29
N PHE A 43 -12.72 -9.44 33.90
CA PHE A 43 -12.39 -8.18 33.25
C PHE A 43 -10.91 -7.84 33.46
N PRO A 44 -10.14 -7.46 32.42
CA PRO A 44 -8.78 -6.97 32.60
C PRO A 44 -8.80 -5.69 33.43
N GLN A 45 -8.08 -5.67 34.55
CA GLN A 45 -8.09 -4.53 35.48
C GLN A 45 -7.41 -3.27 34.91
N ASN A 46 -6.62 -3.40 33.84
CA ASN A 46 -5.93 -2.29 33.18
C ASN A 46 -6.05 -2.42 31.65
N LEU A 47 -7.03 -1.74 31.06
CA LEU A 47 -7.04 -1.51 29.62
C LEU A 47 -6.23 -0.24 29.31
N SER A 48 -5.24 -0.37 28.42
CA SER A 48 -4.55 0.79 27.87
C SER A 48 -5.52 1.65 27.04
N PRO A 49 -5.33 2.99 26.99
CA PRO A 49 -6.14 3.86 26.15
C PRO A 49 -6.11 3.38 24.68
N THR A 50 -7.28 3.31 24.06
CA THR A 50 -7.40 2.91 22.65
C THR A 50 -6.68 3.92 21.76
N ILE A 51 -5.77 3.45 20.91
CA ILE A 51 -5.03 4.29 19.96
C ILE A 51 -5.67 4.14 18.57
N GLY A 52 -6.51 5.10 18.19
CA GLY A 52 -7.23 5.09 16.91
C GLY A 52 -8.65 4.53 17.04
N VAL A 53 -9.06 3.65 16.12
CA VAL A 53 -10.42 3.06 16.09
C VAL A 53 -10.31 1.54 15.91
N ASP A 54 -10.96 0.77 16.79
CA ASP A 54 -11.14 -0.69 16.66
C ASP A 54 -12.58 -0.99 16.17
N PHE A 55 -12.82 -2.17 15.60
CA PHE A 55 -14.17 -2.60 15.29
C PHE A 55 -14.38 -4.09 15.59
N LYS A 56 -15.59 -4.44 15.97
CA LYS A 56 -15.98 -5.82 16.28
C LYS A 56 -17.32 -6.16 15.64
N ILE A 57 -17.50 -7.43 15.32
CA ILE A 57 -18.74 -7.96 14.75
C ILE A 57 -19.41 -8.85 15.78
N LYS A 58 -20.70 -8.62 16.06
CA LYS A 58 -21.52 -9.47 16.93
C LYS A 58 -22.83 -9.80 16.22
N LEU A 59 -23.22 -11.07 16.26
CA LEU A 59 -24.54 -11.50 15.83
C LEU A 59 -25.49 -11.46 17.05
N LEU A 60 -26.63 -10.81 16.90
CA LEU A 60 -27.63 -10.64 17.95
C LEU A 60 -29.01 -11.01 17.37
N THR A 61 -29.83 -11.72 18.14
CA THR A 61 -31.23 -11.97 17.75
C THR A 61 -32.12 -11.03 18.57
N THR A 62 -32.89 -10.17 17.91
CA THR A 62 -33.75 -9.17 18.56
C THR A 62 -35.00 -8.95 17.70
N GLY A 63 -36.19 -8.89 18.32
CA GLY A 63 -37.46 -8.78 17.60
C GLY A 63 -37.76 -9.95 16.65
N GLY A 64 -37.29 -11.16 16.97
CA GLY A 64 -37.44 -12.35 16.11
C GLY A 64 -36.53 -12.35 14.86
N LYS A 65 -35.72 -11.30 14.66
CA LYS A 65 -34.80 -11.14 13.53
C LYS A 65 -33.36 -11.35 13.97
N ARG A 66 -32.55 -11.99 13.12
CA ARG A 66 -31.10 -12.16 13.30
C ARG A 66 -30.38 -10.95 12.72
N LEU A 67 -29.68 -10.21 13.57
CA LEU A 67 -29.00 -8.97 13.24
C LEU A 67 -27.49 -9.17 13.26
N LYS A 68 -26.80 -8.61 12.27
CA LYS A 68 -25.34 -8.49 12.25
C LYS A 68 -24.95 -7.07 12.67
N LEU A 69 -24.36 -6.92 13.85
CA LEU A 69 -23.88 -5.63 14.34
C LEU A 69 -22.40 -5.49 14.04
N THR A 70 -22.03 -4.39 13.39
CA THR A 70 -20.64 -3.96 13.22
C THR A 70 -20.43 -2.73 14.09
N ILE A 71 -19.75 -2.90 15.22
CA ILE A 71 -19.58 -1.87 16.25
C ILE A 71 -18.17 -1.28 16.15
N TRP A 72 -18.08 0.03 16.03
CA TRP A 72 -16.85 0.80 15.91
C TRP A 72 -16.54 1.51 17.23
N ASP A 73 -15.37 1.26 17.80
CA ASP A 73 -14.89 1.82 19.07
C ASP A 73 -13.77 2.84 18.82
N THR A 74 -13.93 4.07 19.32
CA THR A 74 -12.97 5.18 19.10
C THR A 74 -12.10 5.47 20.32
N ALA A 75 -10.95 6.12 20.13
CA ALA A 75 -10.02 6.50 21.20
C ALA A 75 -10.61 7.53 22.19
N GLY A 76 -11.48 8.43 21.73
CA GLY A 76 -11.99 9.58 22.48
C GLY A 76 -11.00 10.74 22.66
N GLN A 77 -9.89 10.77 21.90
CA GLN A 77 -8.95 11.91 21.86
C GLN A 77 -8.95 12.65 20.52
N GLU A 78 -9.72 12.15 19.56
CA GLU A 78 -9.73 12.56 18.17
C GLU A 78 -10.39 13.93 17.93
N ARG A 79 -9.71 15.01 18.33
CA ARG A 79 -10.10 16.41 18.04
C ARG A 79 -9.76 16.87 16.60
N PHE A 80 -9.48 15.94 15.68
CA PHE A 80 -9.01 16.25 14.32
C PHE A 80 -10.02 15.80 13.26
N GLY A 81 -10.83 16.76 12.79
CA GLY A 81 -12.05 16.56 11.99
C GLY A 81 -11.96 15.78 10.67
N THR A 82 -10.76 15.49 10.13
CA THR A 82 -10.65 14.81 8.82
C THR A 82 -10.68 13.27 8.92
N LEU A 83 -10.25 12.67 10.05
CA LEU A 83 -10.35 11.22 10.29
C LEU A 83 -11.77 10.76 10.62
N MET A 84 -12.58 11.67 11.16
CA MET A 84 -13.84 11.36 11.79
C MET A 84 -15.02 11.19 10.83
N SER A 85 -15.08 11.98 9.75
CA SER A 85 -16.21 11.94 8.79
C SER A 85 -16.50 10.55 8.19
N SER A 86 -15.46 9.74 7.94
CA SER A 86 -15.64 8.39 7.40
C SER A 86 -16.31 7.42 8.38
N TYR A 87 -16.15 7.62 9.69
CA TYR A 87 -16.76 6.74 10.70
C TYR A 87 -18.25 7.00 10.84
N TYR A 88 -18.68 8.27 10.78
CA TYR A 88 -20.09 8.66 10.83
C TYR A 88 -20.88 8.26 9.58
N ARG A 89 -20.21 8.09 8.42
CA ARG A 89 -20.89 7.74 7.17
C ARG A 89 -21.56 6.36 7.22
N GLY A 90 -22.84 6.30 6.89
CA GLY A 90 -23.62 5.05 6.85
C GLY A 90 -23.80 4.38 8.22
N THR A 91 -23.62 5.12 9.32
CA THR A 91 -23.91 4.62 10.66
C THR A 91 -25.41 4.61 10.90
N HIS A 92 -25.91 3.53 11.48
CA HIS A 92 -27.33 3.30 11.78
C HIS A 92 -27.65 3.66 13.24
N GLY A 93 -26.68 3.45 14.14
CA GLY A 93 -26.80 3.77 15.57
C GLY A 93 -25.54 4.41 16.14
N ILE A 94 -25.69 5.39 17.01
CA ILE A 94 -24.59 6.11 17.66
C ILE A 94 -24.76 6.04 19.17
N ILE A 95 -23.70 5.64 19.86
CA ILE A 95 -23.64 5.55 21.32
C ILE A 95 -22.68 6.64 21.82
N LEU A 96 -23.24 7.63 22.51
CA LEU A 96 -22.53 8.71 23.17
C LEU A 96 -22.22 8.30 24.61
N VAL A 97 -20.96 8.18 24.98
CA VAL A 97 -20.55 7.67 26.30
C VAL A 97 -19.86 8.76 27.11
N TYR A 98 -20.30 8.99 28.34
CA TYR A 98 -19.58 9.78 29.35
C TYR A 98 -19.33 8.96 30.62
N ASP A 99 -18.46 9.48 31.46
CA ASP A 99 -18.10 8.90 32.75
C ASP A 99 -18.86 9.62 33.87
N VAL A 100 -19.69 8.90 34.64
CA VAL A 100 -20.54 9.51 35.68
C VAL A 100 -19.74 10.16 36.81
N THR A 101 -18.47 9.77 37.01
CA THR A 101 -17.59 10.37 38.01
C THR A 101 -16.83 11.60 37.49
N ARG A 102 -16.86 11.87 36.17
CA ARG A 102 -16.12 12.98 35.55
C ARG A 102 -17.06 13.94 34.80
N ARG A 103 -17.46 15.02 35.48
CA ARG A 103 -18.31 16.11 34.96
C ARG A 103 -17.83 16.70 33.62
N GLU A 104 -16.52 16.79 33.42
CA GLU A 104 -15.93 17.33 32.20
C GLU A 104 -16.36 16.51 30.96
N THR A 105 -16.38 15.18 31.07
CA THR A 105 -16.74 14.29 29.96
C THR A 105 -18.20 14.45 29.53
N PHE A 106 -19.09 14.74 30.49
CA PHE A 106 -20.49 15.07 30.24
C PHE A 106 -20.65 16.43 29.54
N THR A 107 -19.87 17.43 29.96
CA THR A 107 -19.89 18.77 29.34
C THR A 107 -19.34 18.74 27.91
N ASN A 108 -18.30 17.92 27.67
CA ASN A 108 -17.68 17.78 26.35
C ASN A 108 -18.60 17.08 25.34
N LEU A 109 -19.50 16.18 25.78
CA LEU A 109 -20.52 15.59 24.90
C LEU A 109 -21.36 16.67 24.20
N LEU A 110 -21.71 17.74 24.90
CA LEU A 110 -22.50 18.85 24.35
C LEU A 110 -21.69 19.77 23.44
N LYS A 111 -20.49 20.13 23.88
CA LYS A 111 -19.70 21.18 23.23
C LYS A 111 -18.97 20.67 22.00
N VAL A 112 -18.56 19.41 22.01
CA VAL A 112 -17.67 18.81 21.02
C VAL A 112 -18.43 17.74 20.24
N TRP A 113 -18.85 16.67 20.91
CA TRP A 113 -19.36 15.46 20.25
C TRP A 113 -20.72 15.65 19.58
N ALA A 114 -21.63 16.44 20.17
CA ALA A 114 -22.92 16.76 19.56
C ALA A 114 -22.78 17.60 18.28
N LYS A 115 -21.92 18.62 18.29
CA LYS A 115 -21.62 19.42 17.08
C LYS A 115 -20.95 18.59 15.99
N GLU A 116 -20.07 17.69 16.40
CA GLU A 116 -19.38 16.78 15.49
C GLU A 116 -20.35 15.83 14.78
N LEU A 117 -21.33 15.31 15.52
CA LEU A 117 -22.41 14.49 14.96
C LEU A 117 -23.21 15.24 13.89
N GLU A 118 -23.55 16.50 14.15
CA GLU A 118 -24.29 17.34 13.21
C GLU A 118 -23.47 17.64 11.95
N LEU A 119 -22.15 17.83 12.08
CA LEU A 119 -21.26 18.14 10.97
C LEU A 119 -20.98 16.95 10.05
N TYR A 120 -20.93 15.73 10.58
CA TYR A 120 -20.45 14.56 9.83
C TYR A 120 -21.47 13.44 9.61
N SER A 121 -22.61 13.44 10.31
CA SER A 121 -23.64 12.44 10.06
C SER A 121 -24.25 12.66 8.67
N THR A 122 -24.22 11.61 7.86
CA THR A 122 -24.83 11.60 6.52
C THR A 122 -26.21 10.95 6.50
N ASN A 123 -26.59 10.31 7.61
CA ASN A 123 -27.89 9.67 7.78
C ASN A 123 -28.71 10.48 8.80
N PRO A 124 -29.77 11.20 8.37
CA PRO A 124 -30.60 11.99 9.27
C PRO A 124 -31.41 11.11 10.23
N ASP A 125 -31.72 9.87 9.84
CA ASP A 125 -32.55 8.94 10.61
C ASP A 125 -31.75 8.10 11.62
N CYS A 126 -30.46 8.38 11.80
CA CYS A 126 -29.59 7.63 12.70
C CYS A 126 -30.09 7.68 14.16
N VAL A 127 -30.25 6.51 14.79
CA VAL A 127 -30.66 6.41 16.20
C VAL A 127 -29.50 6.78 17.11
N LYS A 128 -29.76 7.61 18.12
CA LYS A 128 -28.75 8.08 19.08
C LYS A 128 -29.13 7.66 20.50
N ILE A 129 -28.15 7.15 21.25
CA ILE A 129 -28.30 6.82 22.67
C ILE A 129 -27.16 7.44 23.48
N LEU A 130 -27.52 8.11 24.56
CA LEU A 130 -26.63 8.69 25.56
C LEU A 130 -26.44 7.70 26.71
N VAL A 131 -25.19 7.46 27.08
CA VAL A 131 -24.80 6.45 28.07
C VAL A 131 -23.94 7.07 29.17
N GLY A 132 -24.44 7.04 30.40
CA GLY A 132 -23.65 7.30 31.60
C GLY A 132 -22.96 6.01 32.04
N ASN A 133 -21.64 5.91 31.88
CA ASN A 133 -20.88 4.71 32.22
C ASN A 133 -20.17 4.85 33.57
N LYS A 134 -19.80 3.70 34.17
CA LYS A 134 -19.12 3.56 35.48
C LYS A 134 -20.00 3.81 36.71
N VAL A 135 -21.27 3.44 36.62
CA VAL A 135 -22.25 3.57 37.72
C VAL A 135 -21.90 2.69 38.93
N ASP A 136 -20.97 1.74 38.77
CA ASP A 136 -20.37 0.99 39.87
C ASP A 136 -19.57 1.86 40.86
N ARG A 137 -19.31 3.13 40.52
CA ARG A 137 -18.63 4.11 41.38
C ARG A 137 -19.57 5.23 41.83
N ASP A 138 -20.75 4.87 42.30
CA ASP A 138 -21.81 5.82 42.67
C ASP A 138 -21.39 6.83 43.76
N SER A 139 -20.51 6.43 44.68
CA SER A 139 -19.95 7.33 45.72
C SER A 139 -19.08 8.46 45.15
N GLU A 140 -18.57 8.33 43.94
CA GLU A 140 -17.75 9.34 43.24
C GLU A 140 -18.56 10.08 42.15
N ARG A 141 -19.89 9.95 42.15
CA ARG A 141 -20.76 10.49 41.10
C ARG A 141 -20.72 12.02 41.07
N ALA A 142 -20.47 12.56 39.89
CA ALA A 142 -20.43 14.00 39.60
C ALA A 142 -21.57 14.46 38.65
N VAL A 143 -22.32 13.52 38.07
CA VAL A 143 -23.47 13.78 37.18
C VAL A 143 -24.65 12.94 37.67
N THR A 144 -25.78 13.59 37.99
CA THR A 144 -26.97 12.87 38.45
C THR A 144 -27.74 12.25 37.29
N VAL A 145 -28.60 11.29 37.60
CA VAL A 145 -29.42 10.59 36.60
C VAL A 145 -30.38 11.57 35.91
N GLU A 146 -30.93 12.51 36.67
CA GLU A 146 -31.86 13.54 36.18
C GLU A 146 -31.18 14.47 35.15
N GLU A 147 -29.92 14.84 35.40
CA GLU A 147 -29.15 15.66 34.46
C GLU A 147 -28.86 14.92 33.15
N GLY A 148 -28.49 13.64 33.24
CA GLY A 148 -28.30 12.79 32.07
C GLY A 148 -29.58 12.63 31.25
N MET A 149 -30.71 12.42 31.93
CA MET A 149 -32.02 12.27 31.30
C MET A 149 -32.50 13.58 30.65
N ALA A 150 -32.33 14.72 31.33
CA ALA A 150 -32.63 16.04 30.77
C ALA A 150 -31.79 16.33 29.51
N LEU A 151 -30.54 15.88 29.49
CA LEU A 151 -29.66 16.05 28.33
C LEU A 151 -30.12 15.25 27.11
N ALA A 152 -30.50 13.99 27.35
CA ALA A 152 -30.98 13.11 26.30
C ALA A 152 -32.29 13.64 25.69
N GLN A 153 -33.21 14.14 26.52
CA GLN A 153 -34.44 14.78 26.05
C GLN A 153 -34.16 16.00 25.18
N LYS A 154 -33.21 16.85 25.57
CA LYS A 154 -32.83 18.05 24.82
C LYS A 154 -32.30 17.74 23.42
N HIS A 155 -31.59 16.64 23.24
CA HIS A 155 -30.96 16.25 21.97
C HIS A 155 -31.70 15.12 21.22
N ASN A 156 -32.92 14.78 21.66
CA ASN A 156 -33.73 13.70 21.10
C ASN A 156 -32.98 12.36 21.01
N CYS A 157 -32.25 12.02 22.08
CA CYS A 157 -31.50 10.78 22.24
C CYS A 157 -32.19 9.88 23.27
N LEU A 158 -31.98 8.57 23.16
CA LEU A 158 -32.29 7.62 24.24
C LEU A 158 -31.29 7.82 25.40
N PHE A 159 -31.65 7.40 26.61
CA PHE A 159 -30.77 7.50 27.79
C PHE A 159 -30.70 6.18 28.54
N LEU A 160 -29.49 5.75 28.91
CA LEU A 160 -29.28 4.60 29.77
C LEU A 160 -28.02 4.76 30.63
N GLU A 161 -28.07 4.31 31.87
CA GLU A 161 -26.91 4.24 32.75
C GLU A 161 -26.36 2.81 32.78
N CYS A 162 -25.04 2.64 32.60
CA CYS A 162 -24.37 1.35 32.44
C CYS A 162 -23.13 1.24 33.32
N SER A 163 -22.76 0.01 33.67
CA SER A 163 -21.40 -0.29 34.13
C SER A 163 -20.80 -1.38 33.27
N ALA A 164 -19.76 -1.03 32.52
CA ALA A 164 -18.95 -2.01 31.81
C ALA A 164 -18.30 -3.06 32.74
N ARG A 165 -18.07 -2.70 34.02
CA ARG A 165 -17.40 -3.57 35.00
C ARG A 165 -18.35 -4.61 35.58
N THR A 166 -19.51 -4.18 36.08
CA THR A 166 -20.54 -5.09 36.65
C THR A 166 -21.44 -5.69 35.58
N ARG A 167 -21.33 -5.19 34.33
CA ARG A 167 -22.16 -5.54 33.16
C ARG A 167 -23.61 -5.07 33.27
N GLU A 168 -23.90 -4.23 34.26
CA GLU A 168 -25.21 -3.63 34.45
C GLU A 168 -25.61 -2.83 33.21
N ASN A 169 -26.81 -3.11 32.70
CA ASN A 169 -27.44 -2.48 31.54
C ASN A 169 -26.67 -2.56 30.21
N VAL A 170 -25.51 -3.23 30.14
CA VAL A 170 -24.72 -3.33 28.90
C VAL A 170 -25.46 -4.11 27.81
N GLN A 171 -26.09 -5.24 28.14
CA GLN A 171 -26.88 -5.99 27.15
C GLN A 171 -28.15 -5.24 26.75
N GLN A 172 -28.78 -4.56 27.71
CA GLN A 172 -29.97 -3.76 27.49
C GLN A 172 -29.68 -2.60 26.54
N LEU A 173 -28.55 -1.91 26.69
CA LEU A 173 -28.08 -0.82 25.83
C LEU A 173 -28.12 -1.20 24.34
N PHE A 174 -27.44 -2.29 23.97
CA PHE A 174 -27.37 -2.71 22.56
C PHE A 174 -28.70 -3.27 22.07
N LYS A 175 -29.51 -3.87 22.95
CA LYS A 175 -30.84 -4.39 22.61
C LYS A 175 -31.84 -3.27 22.34
N GLU A 176 -31.88 -2.23 23.18
CA GLU A 176 -32.75 -1.07 23.00
C GLU A 176 -32.37 -0.28 21.74
N LEU A 177 -31.07 -0.04 21.54
CA LEU A 177 -30.58 0.63 20.35
C LEU A 177 -30.99 -0.13 19.08
N THR A 178 -30.83 -1.45 19.05
CA THR A 178 -31.18 -2.26 17.88
C THR A 178 -32.67 -2.39 17.66
N MET A 179 -33.49 -2.47 18.71
CA MET A 179 -34.95 -2.40 18.60
C MET A 179 -35.39 -1.08 17.98
N LYS A 180 -34.84 0.05 18.42
CA LYS A 180 -35.18 1.36 17.87
C LYS A 180 -34.74 1.55 16.42
N ILE A 181 -33.58 0.98 16.04
CA ILE A 181 -33.16 0.94 14.63
C ILE A 181 -34.13 0.09 13.81
N LEU A 182 -34.64 -1.01 14.37
CA LEU A 182 -35.62 -1.88 13.70
C LEU A 182 -36.98 -1.21 13.50
N ASP A 183 -37.34 -0.22 14.33
CA ASP A 183 -38.61 0.51 14.21
C ASP A 183 -38.61 1.54 13.06
N ILE A 184 -37.44 1.87 12.50
CA ILE A 184 -37.29 2.90 11.47
C ILE A 184 -37.17 2.25 10.09
N PRO A 185 -38.21 2.30 9.22
CA PRO A 185 -38.21 1.59 7.94
C PRO A 185 -37.12 2.06 6.97
N SER A 186 -36.71 3.33 7.02
CA SER A 186 -35.63 3.87 6.18
C SER A 186 -34.25 3.28 6.51
N LEU A 187 -34.06 2.72 7.70
CA LEU A 187 -32.84 2.03 8.12
C LEU A 187 -32.88 0.51 7.84
N LEU A 188 -34.03 -0.02 7.43
CA LEU A 188 -34.25 -1.44 7.19
C LEU A 188 -34.05 -1.82 5.73
N GLU A 189 -32.82 -2.05 5.29
CA GLU A 189 -32.58 -2.70 4.01
C GLU A 189 -32.86 -4.22 4.12
N LYS A 190 -33.82 -4.75 3.33
CA LYS A 190 -34.11 -6.20 3.27
C LYS A 190 -32.88 -6.96 2.78
N GLY A 191 -32.35 -7.85 3.62
CA GLY A 191 -31.25 -8.74 3.27
C GLY A 191 -31.64 -9.78 2.20
N SER A 192 -31.42 -9.48 0.93
CA SER A 192 -31.02 -10.46 -0.12
C SER A 192 -30.65 -9.74 -1.44
N THR A 193 -29.34 -9.45 -1.54
CA THR A 193 -28.53 -9.07 -2.75
C THR A 193 -28.84 -7.75 -3.48
N PRO A 194 -27.86 -6.84 -3.74
CA PRO A 194 -26.40 -6.98 -3.64
C PRO A 194 -25.74 -5.99 -2.64
N VAL A 195 -25.91 -6.21 -1.33
CA VAL A 195 -24.93 -5.72 -0.32
C VAL A 195 -23.63 -6.57 -0.33
N LYS A 196 -23.45 -7.42 -1.35
CA LYS A 196 -22.13 -7.97 -1.73
C LYS A 196 -21.19 -6.89 -2.28
N ASN A 197 -21.69 -5.71 -2.65
CA ASN A 197 -20.90 -4.66 -3.30
C ASN A 197 -20.58 -3.43 -2.45
N GLN A 198 -20.76 -3.43 -1.13
CA GLN A 198 -20.27 -2.30 -0.29
C GLN A 198 -19.52 -2.71 0.99
N ILE A 199 -19.70 -3.93 1.51
CA ILE A 199 -18.94 -4.43 2.69
C ILE A 199 -17.67 -5.22 2.28
N LEU A 200 -17.46 -5.42 0.97
CA LEU A 200 -16.25 -5.99 0.37
C LEU A 200 -15.48 -4.98 -0.49
N LYS A 201 -15.70 -3.68 -0.28
CA LYS A 201 -15.16 -2.60 -1.13
C LYS A 201 -14.01 -1.78 -0.55
N GLN A 202 -13.37 -2.19 0.55
CA GLN A 202 -12.19 -1.48 1.06
C GLN A 202 -11.17 -2.38 1.73
N LYS A 203 -10.43 -3.21 0.98
CA LYS A 203 -9.19 -3.85 1.49
C LYS A 203 -8.22 -4.25 0.36
N GLN A 204 -7.43 -3.29 -0.12
CA GLN A 204 -6.02 -3.60 -0.42
C GLN A 204 -5.08 -3.10 0.70
N ARG A 205 -5.61 -2.28 1.62
CA ARG A 205 -4.85 -1.63 2.71
C ARG A 205 -4.82 -2.39 4.05
N LEU A 206 -5.49 -3.53 4.18
CA LEU A 206 -5.59 -4.26 5.46
C LEU A 206 -5.20 -5.73 5.34
N ASN A 207 -4.83 -6.18 4.15
CA ASN A 207 -4.24 -7.50 3.96
C ASN A 207 -3.53 -7.61 2.61
N SER A 208 -2.41 -8.31 2.61
CA SER A 208 -1.64 -8.72 1.44
C SER A 208 -2.13 -10.02 0.76
N TRP A 209 -3.40 -10.46 0.93
CA TRP A 209 -3.86 -11.75 0.35
C TRP A 209 -4.12 -11.66 -1.15
N GLN A 210 -4.09 -10.43 -1.67
CA GLN A 210 -4.35 -10.09 -3.06
C GLN A 210 -3.06 -9.73 -3.79
N ASP A 211 -1.94 -9.75 -3.08
CA ASP A 211 -0.60 -9.34 -3.50
C ASP A 211 -0.03 -10.30 -4.55
N GLY A 212 -0.19 -11.62 -4.33
CA GLY A 212 0.07 -12.62 -5.36
C GLY A 212 1.50 -13.08 -5.51
N VAL A 213 2.32 -12.88 -4.49
CA VAL A 213 3.70 -13.37 -4.41
C VAL A 213 3.79 -14.65 -3.57
N SER A 214 4.86 -15.42 -3.73
CA SER A 214 5.07 -16.71 -3.06
C SER A 214 4.98 -16.63 -1.52
N GLY A 215 5.40 -15.50 -0.94
CA GLY A 215 5.28 -15.23 0.50
C GLY A 215 3.84 -15.05 0.99
N THR A 216 2.93 -14.57 0.14
CA THR A 216 1.56 -14.19 0.53
C THR A 216 0.49 -15.14 0.05
N ASN A 217 0.72 -15.84 -1.08
CA ASN A 217 -0.24 -16.72 -1.73
C ASN A 217 0.42 -18.01 -2.22
N CYS A 218 -0.29 -19.13 -2.10
CA CYS A 218 0.06 -20.32 -2.88
C CYS A 218 -0.22 -20.09 -4.38
N PRO A 219 0.53 -20.72 -5.28
CA PRO A 219 0.26 -20.66 -6.72
C PRO A 219 -1.15 -21.14 -7.09
N ILE A 220 -1.78 -20.47 -8.05
CA ILE A 220 -3.05 -20.91 -8.63
C ILE A 220 -2.76 -22.16 -9.47
N LYS A 221 -3.40 -23.29 -9.12
CA LYS A 221 -3.20 -24.56 -9.83
C LYS A 221 -3.84 -24.51 -11.22
N ALA A 222 -3.25 -25.23 -12.17
CA ALA A 222 -3.86 -25.41 -13.50
C ALA A 222 -5.31 -25.90 -13.36
N GLY A 223 -6.22 -25.32 -14.13
CA GLY A 223 -7.65 -25.63 -14.09
C GLY A 223 -8.44 -25.02 -12.90
N SER A 224 -7.79 -24.23 -12.03
CA SER A 224 -8.46 -23.49 -10.96
C SER A 224 -8.49 -21.99 -11.23
N ASN A 225 -9.37 -21.28 -10.55
CA ASN A 225 -9.51 -19.83 -10.66
C ASN A 225 -9.31 -19.15 -9.31
N TRP A 226 -8.90 -17.88 -9.36
CA TRP A 226 -8.80 -17.03 -8.18
C TRP A 226 -9.22 -15.62 -8.56
N THR A 227 -10.10 -15.03 -7.76
CA THR A 227 -10.55 -13.65 -7.97
C THR A 227 -9.69 -12.71 -7.14
N ARG A 228 -8.95 -11.82 -7.81
CA ARG A 228 -8.25 -10.73 -7.12
C ARG A 228 -9.18 -9.54 -6.93
N VAL A 229 -9.31 -9.07 -5.70
CA VAL A 229 -10.11 -7.88 -5.38
C VAL A 229 -9.20 -6.84 -4.75
N PHE A 230 -9.00 -5.75 -5.46
CA PHE A 230 -8.21 -4.63 -4.99
C PHE A 230 -8.88 -3.28 -5.23
N GLN A 231 -8.40 -2.25 -4.53
CA GLN A 231 -8.93 -0.91 -4.64
C GLN A 231 -7.79 0.10 -4.61
N SER A 232 -7.69 0.90 -5.66
CA SER A 232 -6.85 2.09 -5.69
C SER A 232 -7.41 3.13 -4.73
N LYS A 233 -6.57 3.65 -3.83
CA LYS A 233 -6.98 4.65 -2.84
C LYS A 233 -6.55 6.06 -3.27
N ASP A 234 -5.26 6.35 -3.09
CA ASP A 234 -4.65 7.67 -3.34
C ASP A 234 -3.60 7.60 -4.48
N GLN A 235 -3.43 6.41 -5.06
CA GLN A 235 -2.48 6.12 -6.14
C GLN A 235 -3.10 6.57 -7.46
N ILE A 236 -2.61 7.67 -8.02
CA ILE A 236 -2.95 8.15 -9.36
C ILE A 236 -1.65 8.14 -10.15
N GLY A 237 -1.63 7.40 -11.26
CA GLY A 237 -0.41 7.24 -12.02
C GLY A 237 -0.35 5.92 -12.76
N ASN A 238 0.88 5.53 -13.07
CA ASN A 238 1.18 4.41 -13.91
C ASN A 238 1.76 3.23 -13.09
N PHE A 239 1.12 2.06 -13.19
CA PHE A 239 1.54 0.83 -12.51
C PHE A 239 1.56 -0.35 -13.48
N THR A 240 2.17 -1.46 -13.07
CA THR A 240 2.23 -2.68 -13.87
C THR A 240 1.82 -3.90 -13.03
N TYR A 241 1.39 -4.97 -13.69
CA TYR A 241 1.18 -6.28 -13.09
C TYR A 241 1.95 -7.35 -13.87
N PHE A 242 2.40 -8.40 -13.19
CA PHE A 242 3.06 -9.55 -13.79
C PHE A 242 2.92 -10.79 -12.88
N PRO A 243 2.98 -12.03 -13.39
CA PRO A 243 3.10 -13.23 -12.58
C PRO A 243 4.45 -13.32 -11.86
N SER A 244 4.41 -13.54 -10.56
CA SER A 244 5.58 -13.62 -9.68
C SER A 244 6.28 -14.97 -9.65
N ILE A 245 5.79 -15.98 -10.38
CA ILE A 245 6.25 -17.37 -10.28
C ILE A 245 6.88 -17.87 -11.57
N ASN A 246 7.83 -18.80 -11.45
CA ASN A 246 8.35 -19.64 -12.53
C ASN A 246 8.80 -18.88 -13.79
N PHE A 247 9.31 -17.65 -13.66
CA PHE A 247 9.71 -16.82 -14.81
C PHE A 247 8.57 -16.57 -15.82
N HIS A 248 7.31 -16.74 -15.44
CA HIS A 248 6.18 -16.48 -16.33
C HIS A 248 6.11 -15.02 -16.81
N LYS A 249 6.71 -14.08 -16.05
CA LYS A 249 6.94 -12.69 -16.50
C LYS A 249 7.69 -12.63 -17.85
N VAL A 250 8.71 -13.47 -18.03
CA VAL A 250 9.52 -13.53 -19.26
C VAL A 250 8.72 -14.08 -20.44
N SER A 251 7.69 -14.90 -20.18
CA SER A 251 6.77 -15.40 -21.22
C SER A 251 5.79 -14.35 -21.75
N GLY A 252 5.98 -13.07 -21.43
CA GLY A 252 5.05 -11.99 -21.81
C GLY A 252 3.86 -11.83 -20.86
N GLY A 253 3.87 -12.50 -19.70
CA GLY A 253 2.86 -12.32 -18.66
C GLY A 253 3.06 -10.98 -17.97
N TYR A 254 2.61 -9.88 -18.54
CA TYR A 254 2.57 -8.58 -17.87
C TYR A 254 1.56 -7.66 -18.53
N GLY A 255 1.23 -6.58 -17.83
CA GLY A 255 0.39 -5.53 -18.38
C GLY A 255 0.40 -4.29 -17.51
N GLN A 256 -0.27 -3.26 -17.99
CA GLN A 256 -0.33 -1.97 -17.32
C GLN A 256 -1.61 -1.84 -16.51
N ILE A 257 -1.53 -1.09 -15.41
CA ILE A 257 -2.66 -0.59 -14.66
C ILE A 257 -2.56 0.93 -14.63
N ARG A 258 -3.47 1.59 -15.34
CA ARG A 258 -3.61 3.04 -15.29
C ARG A 258 -4.63 3.42 -14.23
N VAL A 259 -4.24 4.26 -13.28
CA VAL A 259 -5.18 4.87 -12.34
C VAL A 259 -5.29 6.35 -12.65
N ASN A 260 -6.38 6.72 -13.32
CA ASN A 260 -6.62 8.08 -13.79
C ASN A 260 -7.07 9.00 -12.66
N ASN A 261 -6.77 10.29 -12.81
CA ASN A 261 -7.36 11.34 -12.00
C ASN A 261 -8.88 11.40 -12.22
N TRP A 262 -9.63 11.81 -11.20
CA TRP A 262 -11.05 12.07 -11.40
C TRP A 262 -11.23 13.35 -12.21
N ASN A 263 -12.22 13.41 -13.10
CA ASN A 263 -12.50 14.55 -14.00
C ASN A 263 -12.69 15.92 -13.31
N VAL A 264 -12.73 15.95 -11.98
CA VAL A 264 -12.93 17.16 -11.15
C VAL A 264 -11.59 17.77 -10.67
N PHE A 265 -10.46 17.06 -10.81
CA PHE A 265 -9.16 17.52 -10.33
C PHE A 265 -8.24 17.93 -11.48
N LEU A 266 -7.61 19.10 -11.31
CA LEU A 266 -6.59 19.59 -12.23
C LEU A 266 -5.30 18.78 -12.02
N VAL A 267 -4.79 18.21 -13.11
CA VAL A 267 -3.41 17.68 -13.16
C VAL A 267 -2.41 18.84 -13.11
N PRO A 268 -1.20 18.65 -12.55
CA PRO A 268 -0.21 19.72 -12.39
C PRO A 268 0.52 20.07 -13.71
N PHE A 269 -0.13 19.89 -14.85
CA PHE A 269 0.38 20.17 -16.19
C PHE A 269 -0.76 20.50 -17.15
N ALA A 270 -0.40 21.02 -18.33
CA ALA A 270 -1.36 21.46 -19.34
C ALA A 270 -2.26 20.31 -19.84
N LYS A 271 -3.42 20.67 -20.41
CA LYS A 271 -4.35 19.71 -21.02
C LYS A 271 -3.61 18.90 -22.10
N LEU A 272 -3.74 17.58 -22.01
CA LEU A 272 -3.15 16.63 -22.94
C LEU A 272 -4.05 16.42 -24.16
N GLU A 273 -3.45 16.18 -25.31
CA GLU A 273 -4.16 15.73 -26.51
C GLU A 273 -4.42 14.22 -26.47
N ALA A 274 -3.40 13.45 -26.10
CA ALA A 274 -3.50 12.02 -25.92
C ALA A 274 -2.49 11.51 -24.88
N GLU A 275 -2.79 10.32 -24.36
CA GLU A 275 -1.93 9.56 -23.46
C GLU A 275 -1.56 8.23 -24.12
N PHE A 276 -0.29 7.86 -24.04
CA PHE A 276 0.22 6.61 -24.59
C PHE A 276 0.95 5.80 -23.53
N ASP A 277 0.79 4.49 -23.63
CA ASP A 277 1.37 3.53 -22.70
C ASP A 277 2.50 2.76 -23.38
N LEU A 278 3.68 2.80 -22.78
CA LEU A 278 4.89 2.21 -23.32
C LEU A 278 5.47 1.20 -22.33
N LEU A 279 5.10 -0.07 -22.50
CA LEU A 279 5.69 -1.18 -21.75
C LEU A 279 6.92 -1.68 -22.53
N ILE A 280 8.11 -1.51 -21.94
CA ILE A 280 9.38 -1.93 -22.54
C ILE A 280 9.90 -3.10 -21.74
N GLY A 281 10.16 -4.21 -22.44
CA GLY A 281 10.48 -5.49 -21.82
C GLY A 281 11.62 -6.22 -22.51
N ASP A 282 11.99 -7.33 -21.86
CA ASP A 282 13.10 -8.19 -22.22
C ASP A 282 12.54 -9.53 -22.73
N TRP A 283 12.52 -9.72 -24.05
CA TRP A 283 12.19 -10.99 -24.71
C TRP A 283 13.35 -11.94 -25.05
N PHE A 284 13.17 -13.21 -24.70
CA PHE A 284 14.15 -14.28 -24.87
C PHE A 284 13.65 -15.28 -25.93
N VAL A 285 14.52 -15.79 -26.81
CA VAL A 285 14.12 -16.74 -27.89
C VAL A 285 13.76 -18.13 -27.35
N ALA A 286 14.37 -18.54 -26.23
CA ALA A 286 14.17 -19.86 -25.62
C ALA A 286 12.86 -19.93 -24.79
N ASP A 287 12.40 -21.14 -24.46
CA ASP A 287 11.23 -21.32 -23.59
C ASP A 287 11.53 -20.85 -22.15
N CYS A 288 10.51 -20.42 -21.39
CA CYS A 288 10.73 -19.94 -20.02
C CYS A 288 11.32 -21.01 -19.08
N LYS A 289 11.08 -22.31 -19.32
CA LYS A 289 11.72 -23.40 -18.57
C LYS A 289 13.20 -23.53 -18.91
N GLU A 290 13.57 -23.29 -20.17
CA GLU A 290 14.95 -23.29 -20.66
C GLU A 290 15.70 -22.02 -20.23
N ILE A 291 15.05 -20.87 -20.22
CA ILE A 291 15.62 -19.63 -19.69
C ILE A 291 15.83 -19.73 -18.18
N ARG A 292 14.92 -20.40 -17.46
CA ARG A 292 15.13 -20.73 -16.04
C ARG A 292 16.37 -21.59 -15.83
N SER A 293 16.77 -22.41 -16.80
CA SER A 293 18.03 -23.20 -16.74
C SER A 293 19.24 -22.48 -17.36
N LEU A 294 19.08 -21.47 -18.22
CA LEU A 294 20.18 -20.91 -19.04
C LEU A 294 20.28 -19.37 -19.18
N VAL A 295 19.36 -18.57 -18.61
CA VAL A 295 19.32 -17.09 -18.52
C VAL A 295 20.15 -16.30 -19.57
N LYS A 296 19.58 -15.96 -20.75
CA LYS A 296 20.07 -14.90 -21.70
C LYS A 296 19.05 -14.33 -22.73
N ASP A 297 19.04 -12.98 -22.87
CA ASP A 297 18.62 -12.05 -23.97
C ASP A 297 17.18 -11.46 -24.09
N SER A 298 17.00 -10.31 -24.79
CA SER A 298 15.87 -9.34 -24.64
C SER A 298 15.42 -8.54 -25.90
N TRP A 299 14.10 -8.26 -26.07
CA TRP A 299 13.44 -7.28 -27.00
C TRP A 299 12.05 -6.71 -26.55
N GLY A 300 11.69 -5.48 -27.01
CA GLY A 300 10.33 -5.03 -27.41
C GLY A 300 9.87 -3.56 -27.09
N ILE A 301 9.57 -2.74 -28.12
CA ILE A 301 8.83 -1.44 -28.12
C ILE A 301 7.78 -1.49 -29.27
N PRO A 302 6.59 -0.88 -29.17
CA PRO A 302 5.60 -0.79 -30.27
C PRO A 302 6.13 -0.09 -31.54
N ASP A 303 5.70 -0.55 -32.72
CA ASP A 303 6.29 -0.16 -34.02
C ASP A 303 6.03 1.29 -34.46
N VAL A 304 4.83 1.86 -34.21
CA VAL A 304 4.42 3.20 -34.69
C VAL A 304 3.53 3.95 -33.69
N LEU A 305 3.74 5.26 -33.52
CA LEU A 305 2.91 6.17 -32.72
C LEU A 305 2.55 7.46 -33.49
N LEU A 306 1.30 7.90 -33.53
CA LEU A 306 0.90 9.11 -34.27
C LEU A 306 0.88 10.35 -33.34
N MET A 307 1.58 11.43 -33.68
CA MET A 307 1.59 12.71 -32.93
C MET A 307 1.40 13.93 -33.86
N ASN A 308 0.61 14.91 -33.43
CA ASN A 308 0.20 16.11 -34.18
C ASN A 308 0.25 17.39 -33.31
N GLY A 309 1.31 18.20 -33.38
CA GLY A 309 1.36 19.60 -32.91
C GLY A 309 1.08 19.90 -31.42
N ASN A 310 0.62 18.92 -30.65
CA ASN A 310 0.08 19.06 -29.32
C ASN A 310 1.01 18.47 -28.24
N ILE A 311 0.58 18.56 -26.98
CA ILE A 311 1.27 17.97 -25.83
C ILE A 311 0.72 16.56 -25.58
N TYR A 312 1.63 15.58 -25.55
CA TYR A 312 1.35 14.18 -25.33
C TYR A 312 1.96 13.71 -24.00
N GLN A 313 1.27 12.84 -23.28
CA GLN A 313 1.83 12.13 -22.14
C GLN A 313 2.23 10.72 -22.55
N ILE A 314 3.51 10.38 -22.40
CA ILE A 314 4.04 9.03 -22.62
C ILE A 314 4.35 8.41 -21.27
N ARG A 315 3.71 7.28 -20.97
CA ARG A 315 3.88 6.51 -19.74
C ARG A 315 4.83 5.35 -19.99
N VAL A 316 6.09 5.51 -19.61
CA VAL A 316 7.17 4.55 -19.88
C VAL A 316 7.38 3.66 -18.66
N SER A 317 7.17 2.35 -18.83
CA SER A 317 7.37 1.34 -17.78
C SER A 317 8.36 0.28 -18.24
N ASN A 318 9.33 -0.04 -17.38
CA ASN A 318 10.23 -1.16 -17.60
C ASN A 318 9.64 -2.43 -16.98
N VAL A 319 9.03 -3.26 -17.83
CA VAL A 319 8.49 -4.58 -17.50
C VAL A 319 9.50 -5.70 -17.79
N GLY A 320 10.74 -5.35 -18.10
CA GLY A 320 11.85 -6.26 -18.34
C GLY A 320 12.19 -7.11 -17.11
N SER A 321 13.12 -8.03 -17.32
CA SER A 321 13.55 -8.97 -16.28
C SER A 321 14.98 -8.75 -15.83
N VAL A 322 15.79 -8.08 -16.66
CA VAL A 322 17.23 -7.93 -16.45
C VAL A 322 17.71 -6.52 -16.79
N PHE A 323 17.28 -5.95 -17.92
CA PHE A 323 17.92 -4.75 -18.44
C PHE A 323 17.26 -3.45 -17.98
N SER A 324 18.11 -2.50 -17.60
CA SER A 324 17.74 -1.09 -17.60
C SER A 324 17.97 -0.50 -18.99
N PHE A 325 17.22 0.52 -19.36
CA PHE A 325 17.39 1.19 -20.65
C PHE A 325 17.43 2.70 -20.51
N ASN A 326 18.09 3.34 -21.47
CA ASN A 326 18.00 4.78 -21.71
C ASN A 326 16.97 5.03 -22.82
N PHE A 327 15.89 5.71 -22.46
CA PHE A 327 14.82 6.15 -23.35
C PHE A 327 15.06 7.57 -23.84
N ARG A 328 14.84 7.82 -25.13
CA ARG A 328 14.97 9.14 -25.76
C ARG A 328 14.09 9.24 -27.00
N ILE A 329 13.79 10.46 -27.40
CA ILE A 329 13.03 10.75 -28.61
C ILE A 329 13.85 11.70 -29.46
N GLN A 330 14.06 11.34 -30.73
CA GLN A 330 14.86 12.13 -31.67
C GLN A 330 14.31 13.56 -31.75
N ASN A 331 15.20 14.54 -31.54
CA ASN A 331 14.90 15.98 -31.60
C ASN A 331 13.79 16.47 -30.66
N HIS A 332 13.36 15.66 -29.68
CA HIS A 332 12.32 16.04 -28.73
C HIS A 332 12.86 15.99 -27.30
N LYS A 333 12.60 17.04 -26.54
CA LYS A 333 12.81 17.05 -25.10
C LYS A 333 11.59 16.45 -24.39
N MET A 334 11.83 15.83 -23.25
CA MET A 334 10.83 15.19 -22.42
C MET A 334 10.73 15.90 -21.09
N VAL A 335 9.53 16.24 -20.62
CA VAL A 335 9.34 16.81 -19.28
C VAL A 335 8.88 15.70 -18.34
N LEU A 336 9.69 15.32 -17.36
CA LEU A 336 9.32 14.33 -16.35
C LEU A 336 8.27 14.94 -15.41
N VAL A 337 7.11 14.29 -15.28
CA VAL A 337 5.98 14.80 -14.49
C VAL A 337 5.48 13.84 -13.41
N GLU A 338 5.73 12.54 -13.54
CA GLU A 338 5.28 11.54 -12.57
C GLU A 338 6.20 10.31 -12.55
N THR A 339 6.31 9.68 -11.37
CA THR A 339 6.97 8.40 -11.14
C THR A 339 6.15 7.55 -10.18
N GLU A 340 5.77 6.34 -10.58
CA GLU A 340 5.10 5.32 -9.76
C GLU A 340 3.98 5.85 -8.82
N GLY A 341 3.15 6.78 -9.30
CA GLY A 341 2.04 7.38 -8.59
C GLY A 341 2.34 8.74 -7.92
N SER A 342 3.55 9.27 -8.06
CA SER A 342 4.02 10.51 -7.43
C SER A 342 4.34 11.59 -8.46
N TYR A 343 3.68 12.74 -8.35
CA TYR A 343 3.99 13.90 -9.20
C TYR A 343 5.35 14.51 -8.81
N THR A 344 6.21 14.67 -9.80
CA THR A 344 7.57 15.20 -9.61
C THR A 344 7.59 16.69 -9.91
N ASN A 345 8.59 17.39 -9.37
CA ASN A 345 8.96 18.69 -9.92
C ASN A 345 9.33 18.50 -11.40
N GLN A 346 8.82 19.38 -12.25
CA GLN A 346 8.97 19.22 -13.69
C GLN A 346 10.42 19.46 -14.10
N ILE A 347 11.05 18.44 -14.68
CA ILE A 347 12.43 18.51 -15.15
C ILE A 347 12.42 18.19 -16.64
N THR A 348 13.06 19.02 -17.44
CA THR A 348 13.21 18.79 -18.88
C THR A 348 14.47 17.95 -19.13
N LEU A 349 14.31 16.88 -19.89
CA LEU A 349 15.28 15.83 -20.13
C LEU A 349 15.48 15.59 -21.62
N ASP A 350 16.73 15.36 -22.05
CA ASP A 350 17.00 14.85 -23.40
C ASP A 350 16.91 13.32 -23.46
N SER A 351 17.14 12.65 -22.34
CA SER A 351 16.98 11.20 -22.20
C SER A 351 16.65 10.84 -20.75
N LEU A 352 16.01 9.68 -20.59
CA LEU A 352 15.52 9.17 -19.31
C LEU A 352 16.04 7.74 -19.12
N ASP A 353 16.71 7.46 -18.00
CA ASP A 353 17.05 6.09 -17.64
C ASP A 353 15.87 5.44 -16.90
N VAL A 354 15.46 4.26 -17.35
CA VAL A 354 14.35 3.50 -16.77
C VAL A 354 14.85 2.12 -16.36
N HIS A 355 14.78 1.87 -15.07
CA HIS A 355 15.27 0.65 -14.44
C HIS A 355 14.17 -0.39 -14.23
N VAL A 356 14.54 -1.65 -14.03
CA VAL A 356 13.58 -2.76 -13.96
C VAL A 356 12.56 -2.51 -12.84
N GLY A 357 11.27 -2.52 -13.18
CA GLY A 357 10.17 -2.23 -12.26
C GLY A 357 9.75 -0.76 -12.21
N HIS A 358 10.59 0.19 -12.67
CA HIS A 358 10.24 1.60 -12.67
C HIS A 358 9.15 1.93 -13.69
N SER A 359 8.36 2.95 -13.37
CA SER A 359 7.37 3.57 -14.25
C SER A 359 7.42 5.08 -14.13
N TYR A 360 7.54 5.76 -15.28
CA TYR A 360 7.59 7.22 -15.38
C TYR A 360 6.51 7.73 -16.34
N SER A 361 6.05 8.95 -16.12
CA SER A 361 5.32 9.72 -17.13
C SER A 361 6.13 10.93 -17.57
N VAL A 362 6.27 11.10 -18.89
CA VAL A 362 6.89 12.26 -19.50
C VAL A 362 5.91 12.98 -20.42
N LEU A 363 6.01 14.31 -20.48
CA LEU A 363 5.32 15.12 -21.47
C LEU A 363 6.24 15.40 -22.66
N VAL A 364 5.69 15.29 -23.85
CA VAL A 364 6.38 15.55 -25.11
C VAL A 364 5.53 16.51 -25.92
N THR A 365 6.12 17.60 -26.36
CA THR A 365 5.46 18.58 -27.24
C THR A 365 5.91 18.29 -28.67
N ALA A 366 4.97 18.00 -29.57
CA ALA A 366 5.26 17.79 -30.99
C ALA A 366 5.49 19.15 -31.70
N ASN A 367 6.63 19.77 -31.44
CA ASN A 367 6.98 21.12 -31.90
C ASN A 367 8.07 21.16 -32.98
N GLN A 368 8.46 20.00 -33.52
CA GLN A 368 9.42 19.89 -34.61
C GLN A 368 8.72 19.94 -35.97
N ASP A 369 9.51 20.00 -37.05
CA ASP A 369 9.01 19.96 -38.43
C ASP A 369 8.16 18.71 -38.70
N GLU A 370 7.30 18.76 -39.72
CA GLU A 370 6.47 17.62 -40.12
C GLU A 370 7.35 16.51 -40.75
N ALA A 371 7.84 15.60 -39.89
CA ALA A 371 8.68 14.47 -40.27
C ALA A 371 8.51 13.29 -39.29
N ASP A 372 9.10 12.15 -39.64
CA ASP A 372 9.14 10.99 -38.75
C ASP A 372 10.31 11.11 -37.75
N TYR A 373 10.04 10.77 -36.48
CA TYR A 373 11.04 10.81 -35.41
C TYR A 373 11.14 9.46 -34.70
N TYR A 374 12.36 9.03 -34.38
CA TYR A 374 12.59 7.78 -33.65
C TYR A 374 12.43 7.95 -32.14
N MET A 375 11.66 7.07 -31.52
CA MET A 375 11.75 6.79 -30.08
C MET A 375 12.67 5.59 -29.88
N VAL A 376 13.68 5.76 -29.03
CA VAL A 376 14.75 4.77 -28.88
C VAL A 376 14.88 4.36 -27.42
N ALA A 377 14.85 3.06 -27.15
CA ALA A 377 15.32 2.51 -25.88
C ALA A 377 16.59 1.67 -26.10
N SER A 378 17.67 2.07 -25.44
CA SER A 378 18.97 1.38 -25.54
C SER A 378 19.34 0.80 -24.18
N PRO A 379 19.74 -0.49 -24.09
CA PRO A 379 20.19 -1.09 -22.83
C PRO A 379 21.34 -0.30 -22.17
N LYS A 380 21.34 -0.27 -20.84
CA LYS A 380 22.33 0.42 -20.00
C LYS A 380 22.97 -0.56 -19.00
N LEU A 381 24.20 -0.26 -18.55
CA LEU A 381 24.91 -0.97 -17.47
C LEU A 381 25.22 -2.46 -17.77
N TYR A 382 25.49 -2.80 -19.03
CA TYR A 382 26.03 -4.12 -19.38
C TYR A 382 27.43 -3.98 -19.99
N ASP A 383 28.41 -4.67 -19.40
CA ASP A 383 29.74 -4.80 -19.99
C ASP A 383 29.75 -5.95 -21.00
N THR A 384 30.13 -5.62 -22.23
CA THR A 384 30.26 -6.51 -23.39
C THR A 384 31.36 -7.58 -23.26
N ILE A 385 31.88 -7.84 -22.05
CA ILE A 385 33.06 -8.70 -21.83
C ILE A 385 32.72 -10.21 -21.81
N ILE A 386 31.44 -10.61 -21.86
CA ILE A 386 31.11 -12.00 -22.26
C ILE A 386 31.14 -12.07 -23.79
N THR A 387 32.28 -12.54 -24.30
CA THR A 387 32.74 -12.69 -25.70
C THR A 387 31.81 -13.40 -26.70
N ASN A 388 30.57 -13.74 -26.32
CA ASN A 388 29.59 -14.39 -27.20
C ASN A 388 28.26 -13.62 -27.37
N LEU A 389 28.11 -12.41 -26.80
CA LEU A 389 26.89 -11.60 -26.94
C LEU A 389 27.07 -10.50 -28.00
N LYS A 390 26.91 -10.86 -29.26
CA LYS A 390 26.92 -9.92 -30.41
C LYS A 390 25.53 -9.33 -30.77
N GLN A 391 24.49 -9.55 -29.97
CA GLN A 391 23.14 -9.04 -30.28
C GLN A 391 22.42 -8.48 -29.04
N ALA A 392 22.89 -7.36 -28.50
CA ALA A 392 21.98 -6.45 -27.80
C ALA A 392 21.34 -5.57 -28.89
N ALA A 393 20.11 -5.90 -29.28
CA ALA A 393 19.40 -5.13 -30.29
C ALA A 393 18.84 -3.84 -29.67
N GLN A 394 19.06 -2.72 -30.37
CA GLN A 394 18.34 -1.48 -30.10
C GLN A 394 16.90 -1.64 -30.60
N SER A 395 15.94 -1.21 -29.79
CA SER A 395 14.54 -1.16 -30.21
C SER A 395 14.19 0.29 -30.54
N ASP A 396 13.67 0.48 -31.76
CA ASP A 396 13.30 1.77 -32.32
C ASP A 396 11.81 1.72 -32.69
N ALA A 397 11.07 2.76 -32.33
CA ALA A 397 9.69 2.99 -32.76
C ALA A 397 9.63 4.28 -33.59
N ARG A 398 8.75 4.33 -34.60
CA ARG A 398 8.58 5.52 -35.46
C ARG A 398 7.39 6.35 -35.02
N ILE A 399 7.52 7.67 -35.06
CA ILE A 399 6.36 8.57 -35.03
C ILE A 399 5.97 8.87 -36.47
N GLU A 400 4.84 8.38 -36.98
CA GLU A 400 4.43 8.58 -38.38
C GLU A 400 3.34 9.65 -38.54
N ARG A 401 3.34 10.33 -39.69
CA ARG A 401 2.12 10.96 -40.28
C ARG A 401 2.03 10.84 -41.81
N SER A 402 3.02 10.25 -42.50
CA SER A 402 3.01 10.08 -43.97
C SER A 402 3.70 8.77 -44.43
N VAL A 403 3.15 8.12 -45.46
CA VAL A 403 3.52 6.79 -45.99
C VAL A 403 4.83 6.78 -46.81
N ARG A 404 5.92 7.42 -46.36
CA ARG A 404 7.19 7.41 -47.12
C ARG A 404 8.39 6.94 -46.31
N GLU A 405 8.89 5.77 -46.70
CA GLU A 405 10.16 5.21 -46.23
C GLU A 405 11.31 6.21 -46.41
N HIS A 406 11.91 6.64 -45.30
CA HIS A 406 13.22 7.29 -45.30
C HIS A 406 14.23 6.44 -44.55
N SER A 407 15.35 6.14 -45.19
CA SER A 407 16.55 5.60 -44.57
C SER A 407 17.42 6.77 -44.08
N ALA A 408 17.33 7.13 -42.81
CA ALA A 408 18.31 8.04 -42.19
C ALA A 408 19.31 7.23 -41.36
N LEU A 409 20.61 7.51 -41.62
CA LEU A 409 21.76 6.85 -41.03
C LEU A 409 21.77 7.02 -39.49
N MET A 410 21.79 5.90 -38.76
CA MET A 410 21.83 5.87 -37.28
C MET A 410 23.21 6.27 -36.74
N SER A 411 23.37 7.52 -36.32
CA SER A 411 24.49 7.95 -35.47
C SER A 411 24.00 8.34 -34.07
N ILE A 412 23.56 7.38 -33.26
CA ILE A 412 23.18 7.65 -31.86
C ILE A 412 23.78 6.60 -30.91
N LEU A 413 25.10 6.54 -30.87
CA LEU A 413 25.86 5.87 -29.80
C LEU A 413 26.64 6.93 -29.01
N HIS A 414 25.94 7.63 -28.12
CA HIS A 414 26.61 8.31 -27.00
C HIS A 414 26.24 7.61 -25.71
N ARG A 415 27.10 6.66 -25.31
CA ARG A 415 27.08 5.98 -24.01
C ARG A 415 27.38 7.04 -22.94
N ARG A 416 26.35 7.57 -22.27
CA ARG A 416 26.54 8.58 -21.20
C ARG A 416 27.11 7.91 -19.93
N PRO A 417 28.08 8.52 -19.24
CA PRO A 417 28.72 7.97 -18.05
C PRO A 417 27.75 7.86 -16.85
N HIS A 418 28.04 6.95 -15.92
CA HIS A 418 27.21 6.66 -14.73
C HIS A 418 26.93 7.87 -13.85
N SER A 419 27.87 8.81 -13.78
CA SER A 419 27.74 10.05 -12.99
C SER A 419 26.55 10.91 -13.40
N THR A 420 26.19 10.94 -14.69
CA THR A 420 25.09 11.76 -15.20
C THR A 420 23.71 11.23 -14.78
N SER A 421 23.55 9.91 -14.63
CA SER A 421 22.30 9.28 -14.15
C SER A 421 22.02 9.57 -12.69
N ILE A 422 23.06 9.49 -11.86
CA ILE A 422 22.99 9.76 -10.42
C ILE A 422 22.66 11.25 -10.19
N LEU A 423 23.23 12.14 -11.00
CA LEU A 423 22.92 13.56 -10.98
C LEU A 423 21.44 13.83 -11.32
N LEU A 424 20.90 13.17 -12.35
CA LEU A 424 19.49 13.31 -12.74
C LEU A 424 18.53 12.85 -11.63
N LEU A 425 18.88 11.79 -10.91
CA LEU A 425 18.10 11.25 -9.79
C LEU A 425 18.13 12.14 -8.55
N GLY A 426 19.29 12.75 -8.26
CA GLY A 426 19.41 13.75 -7.20
C GLY A 426 18.56 15.02 -7.42
N MET A 427 18.11 15.23 -8.66
CA MET A 427 17.20 16.34 -9.02
C MET A 427 15.72 15.97 -8.89
N ASN A 428 15.36 14.67 -8.88
CA ASN A 428 13.97 14.23 -8.83
C ASN A 428 13.38 14.46 -7.43
N ARG A 429 12.53 15.48 -7.32
CA ARG A 429 11.91 15.94 -6.07
C ARG A 429 10.40 15.84 -6.17
N TRP A 430 9.73 15.55 -5.07
CA TRP A 430 8.27 15.55 -5.05
C TRP A 430 7.74 16.98 -5.26
N ASN A 431 6.83 17.17 -6.22
CA ASN A 431 6.03 18.38 -6.29
C ASN A 431 4.97 18.41 -5.19
N LEU A 432 5.30 19.00 -4.04
CA LEU A 432 4.40 19.15 -2.88
C LEU A 432 3.20 20.09 -3.16
N THR A 433 3.22 20.85 -4.26
CA THR A 433 2.12 21.73 -4.66
C THR A 433 1.11 21.06 -5.59
N ALA A 434 1.48 19.95 -6.22
CA ALA A 434 0.61 19.16 -7.06
C ALA A 434 -0.50 18.53 -6.21
N ARG A 435 -1.71 19.09 -6.29
CA ARG A 435 -2.90 18.53 -5.63
C ARG A 435 -3.32 17.26 -6.37
N ALA A 436 -2.79 16.07 -6.05
CA ALA A 436 -3.50 14.87 -6.48
C ALA A 436 -4.83 14.78 -5.71
N ALA A 437 -5.82 14.10 -6.29
CA ALA A 437 -7.22 14.06 -5.90
C ALA A 437 -7.52 14.01 -4.37
N TRP A 438 -7.48 15.18 -3.71
CA TRP A 438 -8.25 15.64 -2.54
C TRP A 438 -7.48 16.77 -1.82
N PRO A 439 -8.05 17.97 -1.63
CA PRO A 439 -7.43 19.05 -0.86
C PRO A 439 -7.18 18.75 0.62
N LYS A 440 -7.58 17.57 1.11
CA LYS A 440 -7.47 17.18 2.52
C LYS A 440 -6.86 15.80 2.77
N ARG A 441 -6.40 15.06 1.75
CA ARG A 441 -5.94 13.67 1.98
C ARG A 441 -5.08 12.98 0.93
N GLN A 442 -4.35 13.70 0.08
CA GLN A 442 -2.94 13.31 0.02
C GLN A 442 -2.38 13.75 1.36
N VAL A 443 -2.30 12.83 2.32
CA VAL A 443 -1.40 13.04 3.45
C VAL A 443 -0.02 13.00 2.82
N THR A 444 0.41 14.13 2.24
CA THR A 444 1.77 14.61 2.41
C THR A 444 2.02 14.42 3.89
N PHE A 445 2.62 13.28 4.24
CA PHE A 445 3.40 13.20 5.46
C PHE A 445 4.25 14.45 5.40
N ASN A 446 4.09 15.33 6.37
CA ASN A 446 5.02 16.44 6.50
C ASN A 446 6.33 15.74 6.87
N VAL A 447 7.12 15.39 5.85
CA VAL A 447 8.33 14.54 5.96
C VAL A 447 9.40 15.24 6.83
N LEU A 448 9.18 16.52 7.11
CA LEU A 448 9.94 17.38 8.00
C LEU A 448 10.15 16.81 9.42
N ASN A 449 9.41 15.79 9.86
CA ASN A 449 9.60 15.18 11.18
C ASN A 449 9.58 13.63 11.13
N ILE A 450 10.45 13.04 10.30
CA ILE A 450 10.73 11.59 10.36
C ILE A 450 11.53 11.29 11.64
N THR A 451 10.90 10.63 12.61
CA THR A 451 11.62 9.95 13.69
C THR A 451 11.77 8.48 13.34
N LEU A 452 12.98 8.08 12.93
CA LEU A 452 13.30 6.69 12.60
C LEU A 452 13.10 5.80 13.82
N THR A 453 12.27 4.78 13.66
CA THR A 453 12.01 3.76 14.70
C THR A 453 12.92 2.56 14.55
N GLN A 454 13.29 2.22 13.32
CA GLN A 454 14.15 1.09 12.97
C GLN A 454 14.96 1.44 11.72
N THR A 455 16.17 0.88 11.62
CA THR A 455 17.07 1.03 10.45
C THR A 455 17.54 -0.35 10.02
N PHE A 456 17.20 -0.81 8.82
CA PHE A 456 17.64 -2.09 8.26
C PHE A 456 18.72 -1.84 7.22
N ILE A 457 19.88 -2.48 7.39
CA ILE A 457 20.93 -2.49 6.37
C ILE A 457 20.85 -3.83 5.65
N LEU A 458 20.54 -3.79 4.35
CA LEU A 458 20.37 -4.95 3.49
C LEU A 458 21.51 -4.99 2.48
N HIS A 459 22.41 -5.94 2.68
CA HIS A 459 23.61 -6.12 1.87
C HIS A 459 23.39 -7.23 0.85
N GLY A 460 23.21 -6.86 -0.41
CA GLY A 460 23.15 -7.78 -1.53
C GLY A 460 24.55 -8.16 -1.99
N SER A 461 24.92 -9.43 -1.88
CA SER A 461 26.24 -9.94 -2.28
C SER A 461 26.16 -11.32 -2.95
N LYS A 462 27.27 -11.75 -3.54
CA LYS A 462 27.44 -13.11 -4.08
C LYS A 462 28.08 -13.98 -2.99
N ALA A 463 27.58 -15.20 -2.84
CA ALA A 463 28.20 -16.18 -1.95
C ALA A 463 28.16 -17.58 -2.55
N GLU A 464 29.15 -18.40 -2.22
CA GLU A 464 29.16 -19.80 -2.59
C GLU A 464 28.59 -20.63 -1.44
N ILE A 465 27.53 -21.40 -1.70
CA ILE A 465 26.93 -22.29 -0.71
C ILE A 465 26.84 -23.69 -1.33
N ASN A 466 27.60 -24.64 -0.76
CA ASN A 466 27.72 -26.03 -1.26
C ASN A 466 28.15 -26.12 -2.74
N GLY A 467 29.21 -25.40 -3.13
CA GLY A 467 29.75 -25.48 -4.49
C GLY A 467 28.94 -24.73 -5.56
N ARG A 468 27.92 -23.94 -5.15
CA ARG A 468 27.03 -23.22 -6.06
C ARG A 468 27.03 -21.74 -5.75
N LEU A 469 27.21 -20.92 -6.78
CA LEU A 469 27.10 -19.47 -6.70
C LEU A 469 25.64 -19.05 -6.46
N ARG A 470 25.42 -18.34 -5.37
CA ARG A 470 24.13 -17.84 -4.89
C ARG A 470 24.18 -16.33 -4.73
N TYR A 471 23.00 -15.70 -4.79
CA TYR A 471 22.83 -14.31 -4.42
C TYR A 471 22.17 -14.27 -3.04
N VAL A 472 22.74 -13.48 -2.14
CA VAL A 472 22.35 -13.47 -0.73
C VAL A 472 22.07 -12.06 -0.27
N VAL A 473 21.22 -11.95 0.74
CA VAL A 473 20.96 -10.70 1.48
C VAL A 473 21.45 -10.91 2.90
N ASN A 474 22.43 -10.13 3.33
CA ASN A 474 23.08 -10.29 4.64
C ASN A 474 23.56 -11.74 4.89
N ASN A 475 24.11 -12.39 3.85
CA ASN A 475 24.54 -13.80 3.87
C ASN A 475 23.41 -14.81 4.13
N VAL A 476 22.17 -14.49 3.77
CA VAL A 476 21.09 -15.46 3.67
C VAL A 476 20.64 -15.59 2.21
N TYR A 477 20.72 -16.81 1.67
CA TYR A 477 20.03 -17.16 0.43
C TYR A 477 18.57 -17.46 0.76
N TYR A 478 17.64 -16.69 0.21
CA TYR A 478 16.22 -16.88 0.46
C TYR A 478 15.72 -18.20 -0.14
N LEU A 479 15.25 -19.10 0.72
CA LEU A 479 14.50 -20.29 0.34
C LEU A 479 13.00 -20.00 0.44
N THR A 480 12.32 -20.03 -0.70
CA THR A 480 10.86 -19.97 -0.74
C THR A 480 10.27 -21.21 -0.05
N PRO A 481 9.49 -21.04 1.03
CA PRO A 481 8.88 -22.18 1.71
C PRO A 481 7.70 -22.75 0.92
N ASP A 482 7.46 -24.06 1.06
CA ASP A 482 6.32 -24.73 0.42
C ASP A 482 4.96 -24.21 0.91
N THR A 483 4.94 -23.71 2.15
CA THR A 483 3.78 -23.04 2.74
C THR A 483 4.01 -21.54 2.72
N ALA A 484 3.12 -20.79 2.05
CA ALA A 484 3.19 -19.33 2.01
C ALA A 484 3.33 -18.76 3.43
N LEU A 485 4.31 -17.88 3.64
CA LEU A 485 4.66 -17.35 4.95
C LEU A 485 3.48 -16.64 5.63
N LYS A 486 2.65 -15.96 4.86
CA LYS A 486 1.44 -15.34 5.37
C LYS A 486 0.40 -16.35 5.83
N LEU A 487 0.27 -17.47 5.13
CA LEU A 487 -0.60 -18.57 5.53
C LEU A 487 -0.09 -19.22 6.81
N ALA A 488 1.23 -19.42 6.89
CA ALA A 488 1.88 -19.86 8.11
C ALA A 488 1.62 -18.88 9.27
N ASP A 489 1.88 -17.59 9.10
CA ASP A 489 1.63 -16.55 10.12
C ASP A 489 0.16 -16.53 10.57
N HIS A 490 -0.78 -16.70 9.63
CA HIS A 490 -2.20 -16.76 9.94
C HIS A 490 -2.60 -17.97 10.82
N PHE A 491 -1.89 -19.11 10.70
CA PHE A 491 -2.21 -20.36 11.39
C PHE A 491 -1.21 -20.75 12.51
N ARG A 492 -0.06 -20.09 12.64
CA ARG A 492 0.97 -20.31 13.69
C ARG A 492 0.64 -19.57 14.98
N ASN A 493 1.07 -19.96 16.18
CA ASN A 493 1.63 -21.18 16.79
C ASN A 493 2.53 -22.16 15.99
N GLY A 494 3.69 -21.68 15.50
CA GLY A 494 4.88 -22.51 15.24
C GLY A 494 5.04 -23.16 13.85
N LEU A 495 5.95 -22.62 13.00
CA LEU A 495 6.88 -23.52 12.31
C LEU A 495 8.25 -23.37 12.99
N PRO A 496 9.03 -24.45 13.02
CA PRO A 496 10.31 -24.48 13.72
C PRO A 496 11.45 -23.71 13.02
N HIS A 497 11.30 -23.29 11.76
CA HIS A 497 12.42 -22.80 10.93
C HIS A 497 12.12 -21.54 10.10
N ILE A 498 11.32 -20.58 10.60
CA ILE A 498 11.54 -19.22 10.09
C ILE A 498 12.79 -18.73 10.80
N LEU A 499 13.85 -18.46 10.04
CA LEU A 499 14.94 -17.63 10.52
C LEU A 499 14.32 -16.27 10.85
N GLU A 500 13.82 -16.15 12.08
CA GLU A 500 13.63 -14.86 12.69
C GLU A 500 15.00 -14.19 12.59
N LEU A 501 15.07 -13.03 11.92
CA LEU A 501 16.21 -12.13 12.08
C LEU A 501 16.17 -11.59 13.51
N ARG A 502 16.45 -12.46 14.50
CA ARG A 502 16.77 -12.09 15.87
C ARG A 502 18.17 -11.52 15.87
N LYS A 503 18.23 -10.28 15.38
CA LYS A 503 19.26 -9.27 15.65
C LYS A 503 20.64 -9.53 15.02
N PRO A 504 21.22 -8.51 14.37
CA PRO A 504 20.68 -7.25 13.84
C PRO A 504 20.63 -7.33 12.30
N VAL A 505 19.61 -6.85 11.58
CA VAL A 505 19.33 -5.43 11.30
C VAL A 505 20.56 -4.60 10.80
N ARG A 506 21.80 -5.06 11.06
CA ARG A 506 23.07 -4.41 10.74
C ARG A 506 24.23 -5.38 10.45
N SER A 507 24.14 -6.69 10.75
CA SER A 507 25.26 -7.61 10.53
C SER A 507 24.91 -8.75 9.60
N VAL A 508 25.78 -8.92 8.61
CA VAL A 508 25.84 -10.05 7.70
C VAL A 508 26.22 -11.30 8.52
N ASN A 509 25.57 -12.45 8.30
CA ASN A 509 26.01 -13.71 8.91
C ASN A 509 27.49 -13.96 8.56
N ASN A 510 28.28 -14.55 9.47
CA ASN A 510 29.70 -14.83 9.20
C ASN A 510 29.92 -15.70 7.95
N ALA A 511 28.99 -16.61 7.68
CA ALA A 511 28.98 -17.45 6.49
C ALA A 511 27.59 -17.44 5.84
N ALA A 512 27.56 -17.58 4.53
CA ALA A 512 26.31 -17.63 3.78
C ALA A 512 25.56 -18.94 4.00
N THR A 513 24.26 -18.84 4.31
CA THR A 513 23.41 -20.00 4.61
C THR A 513 22.10 -19.96 3.84
N TYR A 514 21.50 -21.14 3.68
CA TYR A 514 20.14 -21.30 3.18
C TYR A 514 19.14 -20.93 4.28
N GLY A 515 18.13 -20.11 3.97
CA GLY A 515 17.13 -19.72 4.96
C GLY A 515 15.95 -18.95 4.40
N THR A 516 14.84 -18.93 5.13
CA THR A 516 13.71 -18.05 4.82
C THR A 516 13.75 -16.85 5.76
N SER A 517 14.23 -15.72 5.25
CA SER A 517 14.35 -14.48 6.01
C SER A 517 12.99 -13.82 6.18
N VAL A 518 12.69 -13.32 7.39
CA VAL A 518 11.54 -12.45 7.66
C VAL A 518 11.96 -11.41 8.68
N VAL A 519 11.54 -10.16 8.49
CA VAL A 519 11.80 -9.06 9.43
C VAL A 519 10.52 -8.44 9.97
N THR A 520 10.49 -8.22 11.28
CA THR A 520 9.38 -7.55 11.95
C THR A 520 9.61 -6.04 12.01
N GLY A 521 8.72 -5.31 11.36
CA GLY A 521 8.64 -3.84 11.45
C GLY A 521 7.75 -3.35 12.60
N VAL A 522 8.05 -2.17 13.13
CA VAL A 522 7.21 -1.49 14.12
C VAL A 522 6.01 -0.84 13.43
N HIS A 523 4.80 -1.26 13.79
CA HIS A 523 3.57 -0.69 13.24
C HIS A 523 3.46 0.82 13.57
N LYS A 524 3.12 1.62 12.55
CA LYS A 524 3.12 3.09 12.57
C LYS A 524 4.48 3.70 12.93
N GLY A 525 5.56 2.95 12.72
CA GLY A 525 6.93 3.44 12.81
C GLY A 525 7.49 3.82 11.43
N TRP A 526 8.43 4.75 11.43
CA TRP A 526 9.29 4.99 10.27
C TRP A 526 10.43 3.98 10.24
N LEU A 527 10.50 3.22 9.17
CA LEU A 527 11.55 2.27 8.88
C LEU A 527 12.53 2.90 7.88
N GLU A 528 13.81 3.00 8.24
CA GLU A 528 14.88 3.22 7.29
C GLU A 528 15.34 1.88 6.71
N ILE A 529 15.54 1.82 5.40
CA ILE A 529 16.17 0.69 4.71
C ILE A 529 17.34 1.24 3.91
N VAL A 530 18.53 0.70 4.17
CA VAL A 530 19.76 0.99 3.45
C VAL A 530 20.11 -0.23 2.62
N PHE A 531 19.90 -0.15 1.32
CA PHE A 531 20.33 -1.19 0.40
C PHE A 531 21.79 -0.95 0.01
N LYS A 532 22.64 -1.96 0.16
CA LYS A 532 24.03 -1.97 -0.29
C LYS A 532 24.19 -3.02 -1.38
N ASN A 533 24.82 -2.65 -2.48
CA ASN A 533 25.00 -3.50 -3.64
C ASN A 533 26.50 -3.73 -3.93
N ASP A 534 26.97 -4.96 -3.72
CA ASP A 534 28.35 -5.38 -4.07
C ASP A 534 28.40 -6.12 -5.43
N HIS A 535 27.32 -6.04 -6.21
CA HIS A 535 27.31 -6.60 -7.56
C HIS A 535 27.92 -5.62 -8.55
N GLU A 536 28.63 -6.18 -9.53
CA GLU A 536 29.09 -5.45 -10.73
C GLU A 536 27.92 -4.92 -11.58
N VAL A 537 26.69 -5.37 -11.31
CA VAL A 537 25.47 -4.94 -11.98
C VAL A 537 24.55 -4.20 -11.01
N MET A 538 23.79 -3.26 -11.53
CA MET A 538 22.80 -2.52 -10.74
C MET A 538 21.63 -3.44 -10.37
N ASP A 539 21.13 -3.28 -9.15
CA ASP A 539 19.94 -3.97 -8.65
C ASP A 539 18.79 -2.98 -8.44
N CYS A 540 17.55 -3.47 -8.38
CA CYS A 540 16.34 -2.68 -8.17
C CYS A 540 15.48 -3.37 -7.11
N TRP A 541 15.26 -2.70 -5.98
CA TRP A 541 14.49 -3.25 -4.86
C TRP A 541 13.06 -2.72 -4.87
N HIS A 542 12.10 -3.59 -4.57
CA HIS A 542 10.68 -3.25 -4.52
C HIS A 542 10.05 -3.79 -3.24
N LEU A 543 9.28 -2.93 -2.56
CA LEU A 543 8.54 -3.28 -1.35
C LEU A 543 7.04 -3.27 -1.64
N ASP A 544 6.42 -4.44 -1.56
CA ASP A 544 4.97 -4.53 -1.74
C ASP A 544 4.25 -3.78 -0.60
N GLY A 545 3.13 -3.14 -0.94
CA GLY A 545 2.24 -2.49 0.03
C GLY A 545 2.70 -1.12 0.57
N PHE A 546 3.95 -0.70 0.34
CA PHE A 546 4.49 0.58 0.81
C PHE A 546 5.25 1.33 -0.29
N GLY A 547 5.34 2.65 -0.14
CA GLY A 547 6.23 3.49 -0.94
C GLY A 547 7.50 3.84 -0.17
N PHE A 548 8.62 3.91 -0.89
CA PHE A 548 9.91 4.42 -0.47
C PHE A 548 9.99 5.93 -0.63
N TYR A 549 10.20 6.63 0.47
CA TYR A 549 10.66 8.01 0.48
C TYR A 549 12.18 7.97 0.26
N VAL A 550 12.62 8.37 -0.93
CA VAL A 550 14.03 8.26 -1.31
C VAL A 550 14.85 9.31 -0.59
N ALA A 551 15.66 8.88 0.39
CA ALA A 551 16.40 9.79 1.25
C ALA A 551 17.75 10.18 0.63
N ARG A 552 18.56 9.20 0.20
CA ARG A 552 19.90 9.47 -0.35
C ARG A 552 20.45 8.30 -1.15
N PHE A 553 21.14 8.62 -2.25
CA PHE A 553 22.10 7.72 -2.90
C PHE A 553 23.50 8.08 -2.43
N GLY A 554 24.33 7.08 -2.10
CA GLY A 554 25.68 7.32 -1.62
C GLY A 554 26.72 6.40 -2.23
N GLU A 555 27.97 6.85 -2.10
CA GLU A 555 29.18 6.13 -2.50
C GLU A 555 29.91 5.61 -1.25
N GLY A 556 30.74 4.58 -1.44
CA GLY A 556 31.51 3.98 -0.36
C GLY A 556 30.63 3.25 0.65
N GLU A 557 31.07 3.20 1.91
CA GLU A 557 30.31 2.57 2.99
C GLU A 557 29.28 3.53 3.58
N TRP A 558 28.06 3.03 3.80
CA TRP A 558 27.06 3.77 4.55
C TRP A 558 27.47 3.86 6.03
N SER A 559 27.25 5.01 6.64
CA SER A 559 27.44 5.22 8.08
C SER A 559 26.31 6.07 8.67
N PRO A 560 26.09 6.04 10.00
CA PRO A 560 25.11 6.92 10.64
C PRO A 560 25.33 8.42 10.37
N GLN A 561 26.57 8.86 10.09
CA GLN A 561 26.82 10.26 9.70
C GLN A 561 26.17 10.64 8.37
N SER A 562 25.84 9.65 7.53
CA SER A 562 25.17 9.86 6.23
C SER A 562 23.79 10.49 6.37
N HIS A 563 23.15 10.35 7.54
CA HIS A 563 21.86 11.00 7.87
C HIS A 563 21.89 12.53 7.67
N ASN A 564 23.04 13.17 7.84
CA ASN A 564 23.21 14.61 7.62
C ASN A 564 23.03 15.03 6.15
N THR A 565 23.08 14.07 5.22
CA THR A 565 22.97 14.32 3.78
C THR A 565 21.61 13.90 3.21
N TYR A 566 20.68 13.45 4.04
CA TYR A 566 19.39 12.94 3.61
C TYR A 566 18.48 14.07 3.15
N ASN A 567 17.77 13.82 2.04
CA ASN A 567 16.63 14.63 1.67
C ASN A 567 15.40 14.22 2.49
N LEU A 568 15.09 14.98 3.54
CA LEU A 568 13.90 14.79 4.37
C LEU A 568 12.82 15.86 4.12
N TYR A 569 13.04 16.74 3.13
CA TYR A 569 12.17 17.88 2.86
C TYR A 569 11.15 17.56 1.77
N ASP A 570 11.64 17.11 0.61
CA ASP A 570 10.82 16.78 -0.57
C ASP A 570 11.22 15.45 -1.24
N PRO A 571 11.48 14.37 -0.49
CA PRO A 571 11.87 13.09 -1.08
C PRO A 571 10.73 12.56 -1.96
N VAL A 572 11.05 12.24 -3.20
CA VAL A 572 10.10 11.58 -4.10
C VAL A 572 9.71 10.22 -3.53
N VAL A 573 8.43 9.85 -3.65
CA VAL A 573 7.95 8.52 -3.28
C VAL A 573 7.90 7.62 -4.51
N CYS A 574 8.58 6.49 -4.43
CA CYS A 574 8.55 5.44 -5.44
C CYS A 574 8.21 4.09 -4.77
N LEU A 575 7.86 3.07 -5.54
CA LEU A 575 7.66 1.69 -5.09
C LEU A 575 8.90 0.83 -5.34
N THR A 576 9.69 1.22 -6.34
CA THR A 576 10.92 0.54 -6.73
C THR A 576 12.09 1.51 -6.65
N ILE A 577 13.24 1.05 -6.14
CA ILE A 577 14.45 1.86 -5.99
C ILE A 577 15.68 1.13 -6.51
N GLN A 578 16.49 1.81 -7.32
CA GLN A 578 17.74 1.26 -7.84
C GLN A 578 18.89 1.41 -6.85
N VAL A 579 19.83 0.47 -6.91
CA VAL A 579 21.07 0.48 -6.15
C VAL A 579 22.21 0.20 -7.11
N TYR A 580 23.03 1.21 -7.37
CA TYR A 580 24.15 1.10 -8.32
C TYR A 580 25.25 0.17 -7.80
N PRO A 581 26.10 -0.37 -8.71
CA PRO A 581 27.27 -1.16 -8.33
C PRO A 581 28.16 -0.43 -7.32
N ASP A 582 28.65 -1.17 -6.32
CA ASP A 582 29.54 -0.72 -5.24
C ASP A 582 29.05 0.54 -4.50
N ARG A 583 27.72 0.67 -4.38
CA ARG A 583 27.05 1.85 -3.82
C ARG A 583 25.91 1.44 -2.89
N TRP A 584 25.37 2.44 -2.19
CA TRP A 584 24.21 2.26 -1.32
C TRP A 584 23.10 3.26 -1.63
N THR A 585 21.87 2.85 -1.31
CA THR A 585 20.68 3.71 -1.39
C THR A 585 19.89 3.59 -0.11
N ALA A 586 19.63 4.73 0.53
CA ALA A 586 18.83 4.83 1.73
C ALA A 586 17.42 5.34 1.40
N VAL A 587 16.42 4.62 1.88
CA VAL A 587 15.01 4.96 1.76
C VAL A 587 14.33 4.89 3.12
N CYS A 588 13.24 5.64 3.27
CA CYS A 588 12.36 5.54 4.42
C CYS A 588 11.00 4.98 3.98
N ALA A 589 10.36 4.16 4.80
CA ALA A 589 9.01 3.65 4.60
C ALA A 589 8.22 3.81 5.91
N PHE A 590 6.96 4.24 5.81
CA PHE A 590 6.08 4.36 6.97
C PHE A 590 5.16 3.14 7.07
N LEU A 591 5.32 2.34 8.13
CA LEU A 591 4.66 1.04 8.24
C LEU A 591 3.24 1.13 8.82
N ASP A 592 2.31 1.74 8.08
CA ASP A 592 0.92 1.95 8.51
C ASP A 592 0.00 0.74 8.33
N ILE A 593 0.48 -0.35 7.73
CA ILE A 593 -0.31 -1.58 7.48
C ILE A 593 0.31 -2.77 8.24
N PRO A 594 -0.35 -3.33 9.27
CA PRO A 594 0.22 -4.39 10.11
C PRO A 594 -0.03 -5.78 9.50
N VAL A 595 0.58 -6.07 8.35
CA VAL A 595 0.57 -7.41 7.72
C VAL A 595 1.93 -7.71 7.09
N MET A 596 2.13 -8.95 6.65
CA MET A 596 3.34 -9.38 5.95
C MET A 596 3.33 -8.88 4.50
N TRP A 597 4.46 -8.34 4.06
CA TRP A 597 4.72 -7.84 2.71
C TRP A 597 6.08 -8.32 2.24
N ASN A 598 6.25 -8.46 0.93
CA ASN A 598 7.48 -8.94 0.33
C ASN A 598 8.41 -7.77 -0.04
N LEU A 599 9.69 -7.94 0.23
CA LEU A 599 10.74 -7.04 -0.24
C LEU A 599 11.70 -7.85 -1.11
N ARG A 600 11.88 -7.45 -2.38
CA ARG A 600 12.62 -8.26 -3.34
C ARG A 600 13.38 -7.44 -4.36
N SER A 601 14.36 -8.07 -5.00
CA SER A 601 14.90 -7.60 -6.27
C SER A 601 13.83 -7.71 -7.37
N GLN A 602 13.77 -6.71 -8.25
CA GLN A 602 13.01 -6.71 -9.49
C GLN A 602 13.80 -7.31 -10.65
N ASN A 603 15.13 -7.45 -10.49
CA ASN A 603 15.92 -8.27 -11.38
C ASN A 603 15.57 -9.74 -11.12
N LEU A 604 14.94 -10.36 -12.11
CA LEU A 604 14.35 -11.68 -11.97
C LEU A 604 15.40 -12.76 -11.69
N GLN A 605 16.62 -12.59 -12.19
CA GLN A 605 17.72 -13.52 -11.94
C GLN A 605 18.17 -13.44 -10.48
N LEU A 606 18.31 -12.23 -9.94
CA LEU A 606 18.72 -11.99 -8.56
C LEU A 606 17.65 -12.48 -7.58
N TRP A 607 16.38 -12.14 -7.86
CA TRP A 607 15.24 -12.61 -7.08
C TRP A 607 15.17 -14.15 -7.06
N TYR A 608 15.18 -14.80 -8.22
CA TYR A 608 15.12 -16.26 -8.29
C TYR A 608 16.28 -16.95 -7.58
N LYS A 609 17.45 -16.30 -7.57
CA LYS A 609 18.64 -16.81 -6.89
C LYS A 609 18.77 -16.30 -5.44
N GLY A 610 17.68 -15.86 -4.82
CA GLY A 610 17.58 -15.73 -3.37
C GLY A 610 17.61 -14.30 -2.82
N GLN A 611 17.55 -13.25 -3.64
CA GLN A 611 17.42 -11.86 -3.15
C GLN A 611 15.97 -11.47 -2.89
N GLU A 612 15.48 -11.95 -1.75
CA GLU A 612 14.12 -11.73 -1.24
C GLU A 612 14.15 -11.70 0.29
N LEU A 613 13.22 -10.95 0.89
CA LEU A 613 13.00 -10.78 2.32
C LEU A 613 11.51 -10.74 2.66
#